data_AF-A0A8C3FBM0-F1
#
_entry.id   AF-A0A8C3FBM0-F1
#
_cell.length_a   1.000
_cell.length_b   1.000
_cell.length_c   1.000
_cell.angle_alpha   90.00
_cell.angle_beta   90.00
_cell.angle_gamma   90.00
#
_symmetry.space_group_name_H-M   'P 1'
#
loop_
_entity.id
_entity.type
_entity.pdbx_description
1 polymer ?
#
loop_
_entity_poly.entity_id
_entity_poly.type
_entity_poly.pdbx_seq_one_letter_code
_entity_poly.pdbx_strand_id
1 'polypeptide(L)'
;MSSDFEGYEQDFAVLTAEITDEKKQMVANVEKQLEEARELLEQMELEVREIPAQSRGMYSSRMRSYKQEMGKLEADFKRSRIAYSDEVRNELLGDDGNSSENQVGC
;
A
#
# COMPACT_ATOMS: atom_id res chain seq x y z
N MET A 1 -17.00 18.43 32.87
CA MET A 1 -16.91 17.84 31.53
C MET A 1 -18.01 16.80 31.41
N SER A 2 -18.59 16.59 30.23
CA SER A 2 -19.70 15.65 30.08
C SER A 2 -19.16 14.23 30.02
N SER A 3 -19.56 13.36 30.97
CA SER A 3 -19.09 11.97 31.05
C SER A 3 -19.41 11.16 29.78
N ASP A 4 -20.45 11.54 29.03
CA ASP A 4 -20.80 10.87 27.77
C ASP A 4 -19.82 11.23 26.64
N PHE A 5 -19.30 12.46 26.66
CA PHE A 5 -18.37 12.94 25.63
C PHE A 5 -17.00 12.27 25.76
N GLU A 6 -16.48 12.14 26.98
CA GLU A 6 -15.22 11.41 27.23
C GLU A 6 -15.32 9.94 26.79
N GLY A 7 -16.49 9.31 26.93
CA GLY A 7 -16.76 7.98 26.39
C GLY A 7 -16.70 7.93 24.86
N TYR A 8 -17.33 8.90 24.17
CA TYR A 8 -17.24 9.00 22.71
C TYR A 8 -15.82 9.26 22.21
N GLU A 9 -15.03 10.06 22.93
CA GLU A 9 -13.62 10.30 22.58
C GLU A 9 -12.80 9.03 22.70
N GLN A 10 -13.03 8.23 23.75
CA GLN A 10 -12.36 6.94 23.90
C GLN A 10 -12.77 5.98 22.78
N ASP A 11 -14.06 5.86 22.48
CA ASP A 11 -14.55 4.98 21.41
C ASP A 11 -13.99 5.42 20.04
N PHE A 12 -13.94 6.72 19.78
CA PHE A 12 -13.35 7.26 18.55
C PHE A 12 -11.85 6.99 18.47
N ALA A 13 -11.11 7.14 19.58
CA ALA A 13 -9.68 6.83 19.63
C ALA A 13 -9.41 5.34 19.38
N VAL A 14 -10.23 4.45 19.95
CA VAL A 14 -10.13 3.00 19.71
C VAL A 14 -10.44 2.70 18.24
N LEU A 15 -11.57 3.19 17.72
CA LEU A 15 -12.00 2.92 16.36
C LEU A 15 -10.97 3.40 15.32
N THR A 16 -10.41 4.59 15.51
CA THR A 16 -9.38 5.12 14.61
C THR A 16 -8.06 4.34 14.68
N ALA A 17 -7.70 3.85 15.87
CA ALA A 17 -6.53 2.99 16.04
C ALA A 17 -6.73 1.63 15.34
N GLU A 18 -7.89 0.99 15.50
CA GLU A 18 -8.23 -0.27 14.84
C GLU A 18 -8.20 -0.14 13.31
N ILE A 19 -8.86 0.89 12.76
CA ILE A 19 -8.84 1.19 11.32
C ILE A 19 -7.40 1.34 10.82
N THR A 20 -6.55 2.01 11.59
CA THR A 20 -5.14 2.22 11.21
C THR A 20 -4.35 0.91 11.23
N ASP A 21 -4.60 0.03 12.20
CA ASP A 21 -3.89 -1.23 12.34
C ASP A 21 -4.30 -2.26 11.28
N GLU A 22 -5.60 -2.45 11.08
CA GLU A 22 -6.15 -3.32 10.03
C GLU A 22 -5.57 -2.95 8.65
N LYS A 23 -5.53 -1.64 8.39
CA LYS A 23 -5.04 -1.07 7.15
C LYS A 23 -3.53 -1.33 6.97
N LYS A 24 -2.70 -1.21 8.02
CA LYS A 24 -1.27 -1.62 7.99
C LYS A 24 -1.11 -3.12 7.73
N GLN A 25 -1.91 -3.95 8.39
CA GLN A 25 -1.87 -5.40 8.22
C GLN A 25 -2.25 -5.82 6.79
N MET A 26 -3.25 -5.16 6.19
CA MET A 26 -3.62 -5.39 4.79
C MET A 26 -2.47 -5.05 3.84
N VAL A 27 -1.80 -3.92 4.02
CA VAL A 27 -0.63 -3.53 3.21
C VAL A 27 0.47 -4.59 3.32
N ALA A 28 0.83 -4.99 4.54
CA ALA A 28 1.85 -6.02 4.77
C ALA A 28 1.46 -7.38 4.15
N ASN A 29 0.19 -7.76 4.22
CA ASN A 29 -0.30 -9.00 3.61
C ASN A 29 -0.18 -8.97 2.08
N VAL A 30 -0.53 -7.85 1.44
CA VAL A 30 -0.41 -7.70 -0.02
C VAL A 30 1.07 -7.71 -0.44
N GLU A 31 1.96 -7.07 0.33
CA GLU A 31 3.41 -7.11 0.07
C GLU A 31 3.94 -8.55 0.07
N LYS A 32 3.55 -9.32 1.09
CA LYS A 32 3.93 -10.73 1.19
C LYS A 32 3.41 -11.55 0.00
N GLN A 33 2.14 -11.38 -0.37
CA GLN A 33 1.56 -12.10 -1.51
C GLN A 33 2.23 -11.73 -2.84
N LEU A 34 2.62 -10.46 -3.02
CA LEU A 34 3.38 -10.04 -4.20
C LEU A 34 4.75 -10.70 -4.23
N GLU A 35 5.43 -10.85 -3.09
CA GLU A 35 6.71 -11.55 -3.01
C GLU A 35 6.56 -13.04 -3.35
N GLU A 36 5.59 -13.74 -2.76
CA GLU A 36 5.29 -15.15 -3.08
C GLU A 36 4.97 -15.33 -4.58
N ALA A 37 4.23 -14.40 -5.19
CA ALA A 37 3.94 -14.43 -6.61
C ALA A 37 5.20 -14.22 -7.49
N ARG A 38 6.17 -13.40 -7.06
CA ARG A 38 7.46 -13.27 -7.76
C ARG A 38 8.25 -14.56 -7.72
N GLU A 39 8.36 -15.17 -6.54
CA GLU A 39 9.07 -16.43 -6.37
C GLU A 39 8.46 -17.52 -7.25
N LEU A 40 7.12 -17.58 -7.30
CA LEU A 40 6.42 -18.51 -8.18
C LEU A 40 6.72 -18.23 -9.66
N LEU A 41 6.73 -16.96 -10.09
CA LEU A 41 7.10 -16.62 -11.47
C LEU A 41 8.54 -17.00 -11.81
N GLU A 42 9.47 -16.83 -10.88
CA GLU A 42 10.85 -17.25 -11.05
C GLU A 42 10.95 -18.77 -11.20
N GLN A 43 10.24 -19.54 -10.37
CA GLN A 43 10.16 -20.99 -10.52
C GLN A 43 9.56 -21.40 -11.87
N MET A 44 8.48 -20.75 -12.30
CA MET A 44 7.89 -20.99 -13.62
C MET A 44 8.89 -20.68 -14.76
N GLU A 45 9.74 -19.65 -14.61
CA GLU A 45 10.78 -19.38 -15.60
C GLU A 45 11.84 -20.48 -15.66
N LEU A 46 12.24 -21.03 -14.51
CA LEU A 46 13.17 -22.15 -14.45
C LEU A 46 12.59 -23.36 -15.16
N GLU A 47 11.35 -23.72 -14.86
CA GLU A 47 10.64 -24.83 -15.52
C GLU A 47 10.57 -24.63 -17.04
N VAL A 48 10.21 -23.42 -17.50
CA VAL A 48 10.14 -23.12 -18.95
C VAL A 48 11.50 -23.25 -19.65
N ARG A 49 12.61 -23.00 -18.95
CA ARG A 49 13.95 -23.20 -19.51
C ARG A 49 14.25 -24.68 -19.72
N GLU A 50 13.75 -25.55 -18.85
CA GLU A 50 13.91 -27.02 -18.96
C GLU A 50 13.03 -27.62 -20.08
N ILE A 51 11.94 -26.96 -20.47
CA ILE A 51 11.07 -27.41 -21.56
C ILE A 51 11.82 -27.47 -22.91
N PRO A 52 11.68 -28.53 -23.72
CA PRO A 52 12.26 -28.61 -25.07
C PRO A 52 11.80 -27.48 -26.00
N ALA A 53 12.69 -27.03 -26.90
CA ALA A 53 12.44 -25.89 -27.80
C ALA A 53 11.15 -26.02 -28.64
N GLN A 54 10.76 -27.25 -28.97
CA GLN A 54 9.58 -27.63 -29.76
C GLN A 54 8.27 -27.17 -29.11
N SER A 55 8.16 -27.27 -27.78
CA SER A 55 6.97 -26.95 -27.01
C SER A 55 7.11 -25.63 -26.24
N ARG A 56 8.32 -25.12 -26.06
CA ARG A 56 8.64 -23.91 -25.28
C ARG A 56 7.96 -22.63 -25.77
N GLY A 57 7.65 -22.53 -27.07
CA GLY A 57 7.10 -21.31 -27.67
C GLY A 57 5.81 -20.83 -27.02
N MET A 58 4.87 -21.73 -26.73
CA MET A 58 3.60 -21.39 -26.09
C MET A 58 3.81 -20.90 -24.64
N TYR A 59 4.65 -21.60 -23.86
CA TYR A 59 4.93 -21.24 -22.48
C TYR A 59 5.69 -19.92 -22.37
N SER A 60 6.61 -19.65 -23.30
CA SER A 60 7.35 -18.38 -23.36
C SER A 60 6.44 -17.19 -23.63
N SER A 61 5.36 -17.38 -24.40
CA SER A 61 4.35 -16.35 -24.63
C SER A 61 3.56 -16.07 -23.36
N ARG A 62 3.05 -17.13 -22.70
CA ARG A 62 2.32 -17.01 -21.43
C ARG A 62 3.16 -16.36 -20.33
N MET A 63 4.44 -16.75 -20.21
CA MET A 63 5.35 -16.15 -19.23
C MET A 63 5.54 -14.65 -19.44
N ARG A 64 5.57 -14.16 -20.69
CA ARG A 64 5.62 -12.71 -20.94
C ARG A 64 4.37 -12.01 -20.44
N SER A 65 3.18 -12.57 -20.70
CA SER A 65 1.92 -12.02 -20.21
C SER A 65 1.88 -11.97 -18.68
N TYR A 66 2.29 -13.06 -18.00
CA TYR A 66 2.30 -13.09 -16.54
C TYR A 66 3.28 -12.09 -15.94
N LYS A 67 4.47 -11.94 -16.51
CA LYS A 67 5.41 -10.90 -16.06
C LYS A 67 4.87 -9.48 -16.24
N GLN A 68 4.16 -9.23 -17.35
CA GLN A 68 3.55 -7.93 -17.58
C GLN A 68 2.44 -7.64 -16.56
N GLU A 69 1.58 -8.63 -16.29
CA GLU A 69 0.53 -8.52 -15.28
C GLU A 69 1.12 -8.31 -13.88
N MET A 70 2.20 -9.03 -13.54
CA MET A 70 2.90 -8.84 -12.28
C MET A 70 3.48 -7.43 -12.14
N GLY A 71 4.14 -6.92 -13.18
CA GLY A 71 4.65 -5.55 -13.18
C GLY A 71 3.53 -4.50 -13.02
N LYS A 72 2.34 -4.76 -13.55
CA LYS A 72 1.16 -3.90 -13.36
C LYS A 72 0.67 -3.95 -11.91
N LEU A 73 0.50 -5.15 -11.34
CA LEU A 73 0.09 -5.34 -9.94
C LEU A 73 1.01 -4.61 -8.96
N GLU A 74 2.33 -4.68 -9.18
CA GLU A 74 3.30 -3.98 -8.36
C GLU A 74 3.25 -2.46 -8.50
N ALA A 75 3.04 -1.97 -9.73
CA ALA A 75 2.93 -0.54 -9.99
C ALA A 75 1.66 0.03 -9.36
N ASP A 76 0.54 -0.67 -9.49
CA ASP A 76 -0.74 -0.31 -8.89
C ASP A 76 -0.64 -0.30 -7.37
N PHE A 77 -0.06 -1.35 -6.77
CA PHE A 77 0.18 -1.40 -5.32
C PHE A 77 1.06 -0.25 -4.81
N LYS A 78 2.18 0.04 -5.51
CA LYS A 78 3.05 1.18 -5.15
C LYS A 78 2.31 2.51 -5.23
N ARG A 79 1.49 2.72 -6.28
CA ARG A 79 0.68 3.94 -6.42
C ARG A 79 -0.33 4.09 -5.28
N SER A 80 -1.05 3.01 -4.94
CA SER A 80 -1.98 2.99 -3.81
C SER A 80 -1.27 3.30 -2.49
N ARG A 81 -0.06 2.76 -2.27
CA ARG A 81 0.73 3.01 -1.05
C ARG A 81 1.29 4.44 -0.96
N ILE A 82 1.63 5.06 -2.09
CA ILE A 82 2.09 6.47 -2.13
C ILE A 82 0.92 7.42 -1.86
N ALA A 83 -0.21 7.25 -2.55
CA ALA A 83 -1.41 8.06 -2.33
C ALA A 83 -1.84 8.05 -0.86
N TYR A 84 -1.79 6.87 -0.25
CA TYR A 84 -1.99 6.68 1.18
C TYR A 84 -1.00 7.45 2.06
N SER A 85 0.30 7.35 1.75
CA SER A 85 1.33 7.97 2.58
C SER A 85 1.24 9.50 2.55
N ASP A 86 0.76 10.10 1.47
CA ASP A 86 0.54 11.54 1.40
C ASP A 86 -0.72 11.98 2.17
N GLU A 87 -1.80 11.18 2.20
CA GLU A 87 -2.96 11.44 3.07
C GLU A 87 -2.56 11.46 4.56
N VAL A 88 -1.81 10.45 5.02
CA VAL A 88 -1.34 10.36 6.41
C VAL A 88 -0.31 11.45 6.75
N ARG A 89 0.52 11.87 5.79
CA ARG A 89 1.49 12.96 5.98
C ARG A 89 0.79 14.32 6.13
N ASN A 90 -0.26 14.57 5.33
CA ASN A 90 -1.04 15.79 5.45
C ASN A 90 -1.81 15.87 6.78
N GLU A 91 -2.22 14.75 7.37
CA GLU A 91 -2.84 14.72 8.69
C GLU A 91 -1.83 14.92 9.85
N LEU A 92 -0.56 14.54 9.65
CA LEU A 92 0.49 14.68 10.67
C LEU A 92 1.20 16.04 10.64
N LEU A 93 1.14 16.77 9.53
CA LEU A 93 1.50 18.19 9.45
C LEU A 93 0.27 19.01 9.80
N GLY A 94 -0.08 19.01 11.09
CA GLY A 94 -0.97 20.01 11.65
C GLY A 94 -0.57 21.39 11.15
N ASP A 95 -1.58 22.15 10.77
CA ASP A 95 -1.57 23.55 10.40
C ASP A 95 -1.00 24.44 11.52
N ASP A 96 0.28 24.30 11.84
CA ASP A 96 1.04 25.21 12.70
C ASP A 96 1.56 26.35 11.82
N GLY A 97 0.68 27.25 11.39
CA GLY A 97 1.09 28.14 10.29
C GLY A 97 0.37 29.45 10.03
N ASN A 98 -0.51 29.99 10.91
CA ASN A 98 -0.82 31.42 10.82
C ASN A 98 -1.44 32.05 12.09
N SER A 99 -0.69 32.13 13.19
CA SER A 99 -0.89 33.22 14.16
C SER A 99 -0.23 34.49 13.61
N SER A 100 -0.91 35.21 12.72
CA SER A 100 -0.52 36.58 12.37
C SER A 100 -1.12 37.55 13.39
N GLU A 101 -0.63 37.50 14.63
CA GLU A 101 -0.53 38.68 15.49
C GLU A 101 0.74 39.43 15.09
N ASN A 102 0.60 40.48 14.29
CA ASN A 102 1.57 41.57 14.33
C ASN A 102 0.82 42.89 14.23
N GLN A 103 0.48 43.35 15.43
CA GLN A 103 0.19 44.72 15.80
C GLN A 103 1.35 45.61 15.33
N VAL A 104 1.19 46.29 14.20
CA VAL A 104 2.03 47.43 13.80
C VAL A 104 1.15 48.66 13.75
N GLY A 105 1.38 49.52 14.74
CA GLY A 105 0.68 50.77 14.92
C GLY A 105 0.92 51.77 13.78
N CYS A 106 -0.04 52.66 13.67
CA CYS A 106 0.08 53.98 13.06
C CYS A 106 -0.45 55.00 14.08
#